data_AF-A0A3P7J7R9-F1
#
_entry.id   AF-A0A3P7J7R9-F1
#
_cell.length_a   1.000
_cell.length_b   1.000
_cell.length_c   1.000
_cell.angle_alpha   90.00
_cell.angle_beta   90.00
_cell.angle_gamma   90.00
#
_symmetry.space_group_name_H-M   'P 1'
#
loop_
_entity.id
_entity.type
_entity.pdbx_description
1 polymer ?
#
loop_
_entity_poly.entity_id
_entity_poly.type
_entity_poly.pdbx_seq_one_letter_code
_entity_poly.pdbx_strand_id
1 'polypeptide(L)'
;MVMTTLLCISVDCSDNVFDQLCTNETIYENVMSGLVDSALSGFNTAVCAYGQSGAGKTHTLTGSENEDGLVQNTFRALLETISRANERKYMLRISYIEIYNERIRDLLNDSASDLPIYENKDGVAQIEGLKEVVVTEKAQVEELLEKAQERRQLAETCLNERSSRSHTIIRLTIESHD
;
A
#
# COMPACT_ATOMS: atom_id res chain seq x y z
N MET A 1 13.47 -17.53 1.09
CA MET A 1 12.22 -17.07 0.46
C MET A 1 11.26 -16.67 1.57
N VAL A 2 11.33 -15.40 1.98
CA VAL A 2 10.34 -14.81 2.88
C VAL A 2 9.61 -13.79 2.03
N MET A 3 8.40 -14.15 1.60
CA MET A 3 7.55 -13.32 0.77
C MET A 3 6.67 -12.50 1.73
N THR A 4 7.24 -11.45 2.32
CA THR A 4 6.46 -10.61 3.22
C THR A 4 5.56 -9.73 2.39
N THR A 5 4.27 -9.97 2.47
CA THR A 5 3.25 -9.12 1.88
C THR A 5 2.78 -8.13 2.94
N LEU A 6 3.13 -6.85 2.80
CA LEU A 6 2.42 -5.77 3.47
C LEU A 6 1.12 -5.56 2.69
N LEU A 7 0.05 -6.21 3.12
CA LEU A 7 -1.28 -6.06 2.54
C LEU A 7 -1.97 -4.94 3.29
N CYS A 8 -2.01 -3.70 2.80
CA CYS A 8 -2.72 -2.63 3.50
C CYS A 8 -4.25 -2.87 3.58
N ILE A 9 -4.72 -3.63 4.59
CA ILE A 9 -6.11 -3.74 5.07
C ILE A 9 -6.21 -4.15 6.60
N SER A 10 -6.00 -3.32 7.66
CA SER A 10 -6.98 -2.76 8.69
C SER A 10 -6.26 -1.82 9.69
N VAL A 11 -6.65 -0.54 9.86
CA VAL A 11 -6.25 0.34 10.97
C VAL A 11 -7.42 0.28 11.92
N ASP A 12 -7.35 -0.61 12.89
CA ASP A 12 -8.18 -0.49 14.09
C ASP A 12 -7.37 0.35 15.09
N CYS A 13 -7.66 1.65 15.17
CA CYS A 13 -7.07 2.55 16.16
C CYS A 13 -7.83 2.44 17.50
N SER A 14 -8.03 1.22 18.02
CA SER A 14 -8.67 1.08 19.33
C SER A 14 -7.77 1.56 20.47
N ASP A 15 -6.45 1.57 20.27
CA ASP A 15 -5.46 1.92 21.30
C ASP A 15 -5.02 3.39 21.29
N ASN A 16 -5.14 4.08 20.14
CA ASN A 16 -4.65 5.45 19.95
C ASN A 16 -5.70 6.36 19.29
N VAL A 17 -6.01 7.48 19.93
CA VAL A 17 -6.89 8.51 19.37
C VAL A 17 -6.03 9.70 18.95
N PHE A 18 -6.03 9.99 17.65
CA PHE A 18 -5.31 11.12 17.05
C PHE A 18 -6.27 12.30 16.84
N ASP A 19 -5.84 13.51 17.19
CA ASP A 19 -6.60 14.72 16.94
C ASP A 19 -6.30 15.30 15.54
N GLN A 20 -6.93 16.44 15.21
CA GLN A 20 -6.78 17.09 13.91
C GLN A 20 -5.41 17.75 13.70
N LEU A 21 -4.60 17.90 14.75
CA LEU A 21 -3.26 18.48 14.68
C LEU A 21 -2.18 17.40 14.51
N CYS A 22 -2.55 16.13 14.63
CA CYS A 22 -1.65 15.01 14.43
C CYS A 22 -1.23 14.91 12.96
N THR A 23 0.08 14.88 12.75
CA THR A 23 0.67 14.67 11.43
C THR A 23 0.64 13.19 11.04
N ASN A 24 0.69 12.91 9.74
CA ASN A 24 0.86 11.56 9.22
C ASN A 24 2.16 10.90 9.72
N GLU A 25 3.20 11.69 10.01
CA GLU A 25 4.44 11.19 10.61
C GLU A 25 4.21 10.68 12.05
N THR A 26 3.43 11.41 12.85
CA THR A 26 3.03 10.96 14.20
C THR A 26 2.21 9.67 14.13
N ILE A 27 1.28 9.59 13.18
CA ILE A 27 0.46 8.38 12.97
C ILE A 27 1.35 7.21 12.55
N TYR A 28 2.32 7.45 11.66
CA TYR A 28 3.30 6.46 11.24
C TYR A 28 4.10 5.90 12.43
N GLU A 29 4.66 6.77 13.28
CA GLU A 29 5.46 6.36 14.43
C GLU A 29 4.67 5.49 15.41
N ASN A 30 3.40 5.83 15.66
CA ASN A 30 2.58 5.14 16.65
C ASN A 30 1.93 3.85 16.12
N VAL A 31 1.66 3.75 14.80
CA VAL A 31 0.90 2.63 14.22
C VAL A 31 1.75 1.74 13.32
N MET A 32 2.61 2.33 12.49
CA MET A 32 3.32 1.61 11.43
C MET A 32 4.69 1.10 11.84
N SER A 33 5.40 1.80 12.72
CA SER A 33 6.80 1.50 13.07
C SER A 33 7.03 0.02 13.45
N GLY A 34 6.24 -0.51 14.39
CA GLY A 34 6.34 -1.92 14.81
C GLY A 34 5.89 -2.92 13.73
N LEU A 35 5.02 -2.50 12.80
CA LEU A 35 4.61 -3.32 11.66
C LEU A 35 5.72 -3.45 10.62
N VAL A 36 6.54 -2.41 10.45
CA VAL A 36 7.72 -2.46 9.58
C VAL A 36 8.75 -3.46 10.12
N ASP A 37 9.02 -3.44 11.41
CA ASP A 37 9.92 -4.39 12.05
C ASP A 37 9.41 -5.83 11.95
N SER A 38 8.11 -6.03 12.15
CA SER A 38 7.45 -7.33 11.96
C SER A 38 7.55 -7.81 10.51
N ALA A 39 7.37 -6.91 9.54
CA ALA A 39 7.47 -7.22 8.13
C ALA A 39 8.88 -7.65 7.72
N LEU A 40 9.91 -6.94 8.18
CA LEU A 40 11.31 -7.30 7.97
C LEU A 40 11.70 -8.61 8.66
N SER A 41 11.02 -8.96 9.76
CA SER A 41 11.16 -10.24 10.46
C SER A 41 10.47 -11.41 9.74
N GLY A 42 9.71 -11.14 8.67
CA GLY A 42 9.08 -12.14 7.84
C GLY A 42 7.60 -12.39 8.10
N PHE A 43 6.94 -11.53 8.87
CA PHE A 43 5.50 -11.62 9.13
C PHE A 43 4.71 -10.77 8.14
N ASN A 44 3.61 -11.30 7.63
CA ASN A 44 2.66 -10.50 6.86
C ASN A 44 1.97 -9.49 7.78
N THR A 45 1.93 -8.23 7.37
CA THR A 45 1.33 -7.13 8.13
C THR A 45 0.30 -6.39 7.29
N ALA A 46 -0.73 -5.83 7.95
CA ALA A 46 -1.86 -5.25 7.24
C ALA A 46 -2.48 -4.03 7.94
N VAL A 47 -2.79 -2.99 7.15
CA VAL A 47 -3.22 -1.66 7.62
C VAL A 47 -4.26 -1.03 6.68
N CYS A 48 -5.44 -0.60 7.16
CA CYS A 48 -6.57 -0.10 6.35
C CYS A 48 -7.12 1.17 6.97
N ALA A 49 -7.20 2.23 6.19
CA ALA A 49 -7.99 3.36 6.61
C ALA A 49 -9.49 3.08 6.39
N TYR A 50 -10.29 3.12 7.45
CA TYR A 50 -11.75 3.07 7.37
C TYR A 50 -12.37 4.38 7.85
N GLY A 51 -13.51 4.75 7.28
CA GLY A 51 -14.23 5.98 7.63
C GLY A 51 -15.12 6.49 6.51
N GLN A 52 -16.00 7.43 6.81
CA GLN A 52 -16.89 8.04 5.81
C GLN A 52 -16.12 8.77 4.70
N SER A 53 -16.78 9.06 3.57
CA SER A 53 -16.21 9.93 2.53
C SER A 53 -15.85 11.30 3.11
N GLY A 54 -14.68 11.81 2.76
CA GLY A 54 -14.16 13.07 3.33
C GLY A 54 -13.49 12.94 4.70
N ALA A 55 -13.43 11.74 5.31
CA ALA A 55 -12.79 11.52 6.61
C ALA A 55 -11.25 11.46 6.57
N GLY A 56 -10.60 11.74 5.43
CA GLY A 56 -9.13 11.79 5.34
C GLY A 56 -8.42 10.46 5.02
N LYS A 57 -9.11 9.36 4.71
CA LYS A 57 -8.47 8.05 4.38
C LYS A 57 -7.32 8.15 3.36
N THR A 58 -7.58 8.82 2.24
CA THR A 58 -6.57 9.01 1.18
C THR A 58 -5.41 9.88 1.67
N HIS A 59 -5.72 10.94 2.42
CA HIS A 59 -4.71 11.81 3.00
C HIS A 59 -3.79 11.06 3.97
N THR A 60 -4.34 10.20 4.82
CA THR A 60 -3.54 9.39 5.75
C THR A 60 -2.72 8.32 5.01
N LEU A 61 -3.32 7.60 4.06
CA LEU A 61 -2.62 6.50 3.36
C LEU A 61 -1.55 6.98 2.38
N THR A 62 -1.91 7.90 1.49
CA THR A 62 -1.07 8.34 0.35
C THR A 62 -0.59 9.78 0.48
N GLY A 63 -0.99 10.52 1.51
CA GLY A 63 -0.51 11.88 1.72
C GLY A 63 -1.13 12.92 0.79
N SER A 64 -0.45 14.07 0.75
CA SER A 64 -0.69 15.20 -0.15
C SER A 64 0.66 15.73 -0.65
N GLU A 65 0.65 16.75 -1.53
CA GLU A 65 1.89 17.38 -2.03
C GLU A 65 2.79 17.93 -0.90
N ASN A 66 2.20 18.29 0.25
CA ASN A 66 2.92 18.92 1.36
C ASN A 66 3.19 17.97 2.53
N GLU A 67 2.62 16.76 2.52
CA GLU A 67 2.72 15.83 3.64
C GLU A 67 2.68 14.38 3.15
N ASP A 68 3.75 13.64 3.45
CA ASP A 68 3.86 12.22 3.16
C ASP A 68 2.76 11.40 3.86
N GLY A 69 2.20 10.43 3.14
CA GLY A 69 1.28 9.44 3.70
C GLY A 69 2.01 8.32 4.43
N LEU A 70 1.22 7.43 5.03
CA LEU A 70 1.75 6.21 5.66
C LEU A 70 2.57 5.35 4.69
N VAL A 71 2.19 5.26 3.41
CA VAL A 71 2.91 4.44 2.43
C VAL A 71 4.31 4.98 2.17
N GLN A 72 4.44 6.29 1.93
CA GLN A 72 5.74 6.94 1.72
C GLN A 72 6.63 6.84 2.95
N ASN A 73 6.07 7.11 4.14
CA ASN A 73 6.81 7.01 5.40
C ASN A 73 7.28 5.58 5.69
N THR A 74 6.44 4.59 5.39
CA THR A 74 6.79 3.17 5.50
C THR A 74 7.93 2.80 4.56
N PHE A 75 7.86 3.25 3.31
CA PHE A 75 8.91 2.96 2.34
C PHE A 75 10.24 3.62 2.73
N ARG A 76 10.22 4.86 3.22
CA ARG A 76 11.40 5.57 3.76
C ARG A 76 12.06 4.75 4.88
N ALA A 77 11.27 4.32 5.85
CA ALA A 77 11.80 3.54 6.97
C ALA A 77 12.33 2.16 6.55
N LEU A 78 11.69 1.50 5.59
CA LEU A 78 12.20 0.26 5.01
C LEU A 78 13.59 0.47 4.40
N LEU A 79 13.76 1.50 3.56
CA LEU A 79 15.06 1.83 2.97
C LEU A 79 16.12 2.14 4.02
N GLU A 80 15.78 2.91 5.06
CA GLU A 80 16.68 3.22 6.16
C GLU A 80 17.12 1.96 6.91
N THR A 81 16.18 1.08 7.28
CA THR A 81 16.51 -0.15 8.00
C THR A 81 17.32 -1.11 7.15
N ILE A 82 17.00 -1.24 5.86
CA ILE A 82 17.76 -2.05 4.90
C ILE A 82 19.18 -1.50 4.73
N SER A 83 19.36 -0.18 4.65
CA SER A 83 20.69 0.44 4.52
C SER A 83 21.61 0.18 5.72
N ARG A 84 21.03 -0.08 6.90
CA ARG A 84 21.75 -0.44 8.13
C ARG A 84 22.06 -1.93 8.22
N ALA A 85 21.33 -2.77 7.48
CA ALA A 85 21.49 -4.22 7.47
C ALA A 85 22.56 -4.63 6.45
N ASN A 86 23.81 -4.80 6.89
CA ASN A 86 24.94 -5.16 6.01
C ASN A 86 24.97 -6.63 5.53
N GLU A 87 24.14 -7.50 6.09
CA GLU A 87 24.27 -8.96 5.91
C GLU A 87 23.24 -9.57 4.97
N ARG A 88 22.21 -8.82 4.54
CA ARG A 88 21.11 -9.35 3.72
C ARG A 88 20.80 -8.44 2.54
N LYS A 89 20.44 -9.05 1.40
CA LYS A 89 19.94 -8.31 0.24
C LYS A 89 18.43 -8.28 0.25
N TYR A 90 17.86 -7.11 0.00
CA TYR A 90 16.42 -6.91 -0.05
C TYR A 90 16.00 -6.45 -1.44
N MET A 91 14.84 -6.92 -1.88
CA MET A 91 14.14 -6.44 -3.06
C MET A 91 12.74 -6.02 -2.65
N LEU A 92 12.40 -4.76 -2.94
CA LEU A 92 11.10 -4.17 -2.65
C LEU A 92 10.30 -4.08 -3.95
N ARG A 93 9.04 -4.52 -3.89
CA ARG A 93 8.08 -4.37 -4.99
C ARG A 93 6.81 -3.70 -4.50
N ILE A 94 6.19 -2.91 -5.36
CA ILE A 94 4.89 -2.28 -5.10
C ILE A 94 3.86 -2.70 -6.15
N SER A 95 2.63 -2.88 -5.70
CA SER A 95 1.45 -3.08 -6.55
C SER A 95 0.29 -2.26 -6.00
N TYR A 96 -0.58 -1.77 -6.90
CA TYR A 96 -1.68 -0.89 -6.56
C TYR A 96 -2.96 -1.44 -7.21
N ILE A 97 -3.89 -1.87 -6.36
CA ILE A 97 -5.09 -2.60 -6.77
C ILE A 97 -6.31 -1.78 -6.42
N GLU A 98 -7.28 -1.76 -7.31
CA GLU A 98 -8.64 -1.31 -7.04
C GLU A 98 -9.61 -2.48 -7.10
N ILE A 99 -10.46 -2.61 -6.09
CA ILE A 99 -11.58 -3.53 -6.09
C ILE A 99 -12.86 -2.71 -6.25
N TYR A 100 -13.60 -2.98 -7.32
CA TYR A 100 -14.85 -2.32 -7.61
C TYR A 100 -15.83 -3.30 -8.24
N ASN A 101 -17.05 -3.37 -7.67
CA ASN A 101 -18.11 -4.25 -8.16
C ASN A 101 -17.63 -5.71 -8.35
N GLU A 102 -16.93 -6.26 -7.36
CA GLU A 102 -16.32 -7.59 -7.37
C GLU A 102 -15.29 -7.84 -8.49
N ARG A 103 -14.80 -6.76 -9.13
CA ARG A 103 -13.74 -6.80 -10.14
C ARG A 103 -12.45 -6.22 -9.61
N ILE A 104 -11.34 -6.83 -10.00
CA ILE A 104 -10.00 -6.43 -9.59
C ILE A 104 -9.34 -5.71 -10.76
N ARG A 105 -8.95 -4.45 -10.53
CA ARG A 105 -8.21 -3.64 -11.50
C ARG A 105 -6.82 -3.33 -10.97
N ASP A 106 -5.82 -3.44 -11.84
CA ASP A 106 -4.47 -3.01 -11.56
C ASP A 106 -4.28 -1.56 -11.97
N LEU A 107 -4.02 -0.68 -11.00
CA LEU A 107 -3.85 0.75 -11.23
C LEU A 107 -2.44 1.12 -11.71
N LEU A 108 -1.48 0.17 -11.71
CA LEU A 108 -0.13 0.35 -12.28
C LEU A 108 -0.01 -0.17 -13.71
N ASN A 109 -0.99 -0.92 -14.20
CA ASN A 109 -1.10 -1.36 -15.60
C ASN A 109 -1.98 -0.43 -16.43
N ASP A 110 -1.65 -0.28 -17.72
CA ASP A 110 -2.49 0.47 -18.69
C ASP A 110 -3.70 -0.35 -19.15
N SER A 111 -3.68 -1.67 -18.91
CA SER A 111 -4.77 -2.58 -19.27
C SER A 111 -5.92 -2.47 -18.27
N ALA A 112 -7.10 -2.07 -18.74
CA ALA A 112 -8.32 -2.00 -17.94
C ALA A 112 -9.01 -3.38 -17.74
N SER A 113 -8.25 -4.47 -17.82
CA SER A 113 -8.78 -5.83 -17.71
C SER A 113 -9.02 -6.20 -16.24
N ASP A 114 -10.13 -6.88 -16.01
CA ASP A 114 -10.43 -7.54 -14.74
C ASP A 114 -9.43 -8.68 -14.50
N LEU A 115 -8.74 -8.67 -13.35
CA LEU A 115 -7.73 -9.67 -13.01
C LEU A 115 -8.36 -10.83 -12.23
N PRO A 116 -8.13 -12.09 -12.65
CA PRO A 116 -8.66 -13.24 -11.93
C PRO A 116 -7.89 -13.44 -10.62
N ILE A 117 -8.64 -13.82 -9.57
CA ILE A 117 -8.11 -14.24 -8.28
C ILE A 117 -8.26 -15.76 -8.12
N TYR A 118 -7.23 -16.42 -7.64
CA TYR A 118 -7.24 -17.86 -7.37
C TYR A 118 -6.52 -18.17 -6.06
N GLU A 119 -6.90 -19.26 -5.41
CA GLU A 119 -6.19 -19.75 -4.22
C GLU A 119 -5.09 -20.74 -4.63
N ASN A 120 -3.89 -20.56 -4.09
CA ASN A 120 -2.83 -21.54 -4.25
C ASN A 120 -3.06 -22.77 -3.35
N LYS A 121 -2.16 -23.76 -3.42
CA LYS A 121 -2.26 -25.01 -2.65
C LYS A 121 -2.21 -24.82 -1.13
N ASP A 122 -1.68 -23.68 -0.68
CA ASP A 122 -1.55 -23.32 0.73
C ASP A 122 -2.74 -22.47 1.21
N GLY A 123 -3.77 -22.27 0.36
CA GLY A 123 -4.94 -21.44 0.66
C GLY A 123 -4.67 -19.93 0.57
N VAL A 124 -3.55 -19.52 -0.02
CA VAL A 124 -3.19 -18.11 -0.19
C VAL A 124 -3.74 -17.60 -1.52
N ALA A 125 -4.54 -16.54 -1.47
CA ALA A 125 -5.07 -15.88 -2.64
C ALA A 125 -3.95 -15.21 -3.46
N GLN A 126 -3.96 -15.44 -4.77
CA GLN A 126 -3.07 -14.85 -5.76
C GLN A 126 -3.87 -14.21 -6.87
N ILE A 127 -3.37 -13.07 -7.36
CA ILE A 127 -3.98 -12.31 -8.45
C ILE A 127 -3.11 -12.53 -9.68
N GLU A 128 -3.64 -13.19 -10.71
CA GLU A 128 -2.91 -13.45 -11.95
C GLU A 128 -2.72 -12.15 -12.74
N GLY A 129 -1.53 -11.92 -13.27
CA GLY A 129 -1.26 -10.76 -14.12
C GLY A 129 -1.15 -9.42 -13.39
N LEU A 130 -1.19 -9.40 -12.05
CA LEU A 130 -0.96 -8.20 -11.25
C LEU A 130 0.48 -7.71 -11.45
N LYS A 131 0.62 -6.45 -11.87
CA LYS A 131 1.92 -5.82 -12.06
C LYS A 131 2.56 -5.49 -10.72
N GLU A 132 3.78 -5.99 -10.56
CA GLU A 132 4.64 -5.65 -9.45
C GLU A 132 5.83 -4.86 -9.97
N VAL A 133 6.00 -3.64 -9.47
CA VAL A 133 7.10 -2.76 -9.87
C VAL A 133 8.17 -2.79 -8.79
N VAL A 134 9.41 -3.14 -9.18
CA VAL A 134 10.56 -3.05 -8.29
C VAL A 134 10.86 -1.57 -8.02
N VAL A 135 11.00 -1.22 -6.74
CA VAL A 135 11.24 0.15 -6.29
C VAL A 135 12.48 0.21 -5.42
N THR A 136 13.35 1.18 -5.70
CA THR A 136 14.62 1.40 -4.97
C THR A 136 14.69 2.77 -4.31
N GLU A 137 13.84 3.70 -4.74
CA GLU A 137 13.87 5.09 -4.30
C GLU A 137 12.46 5.58 -3.96
N LYS A 138 12.36 6.46 -2.96
CA LYS A 138 11.08 7.04 -2.52
C LYS A 138 10.34 7.75 -3.66
N ALA A 139 11.08 8.48 -4.50
CA ALA A 139 10.52 9.21 -5.64
C ALA A 139 9.77 8.29 -6.63
N GLN A 140 10.25 7.06 -6.83
CA GLN A 140 9.57 6.08 -7.69
C GLN A 140 8.22 5.66 -7.10
N VAL A 141 8.15 5.52 -5.77
CA VAL A 141 6.90 5.19 -5.08
C VAL A 141 5.91 6.35 -5.22
N GLU A 142 6.36 7.59 -5.03
CA GLU A 142 5.52 8.79 -5.21
C GLU A 142 4.95 8.88 -6.62
N GLU A 143 5.78 8.70 -7.66
CA GLU A 143 5.33 8.69 -9.06
C GLU A 143 4.29 7.60 -9.33
N LEU A 144 4.49 6.39 -8.78
CA LEU A 144 3.55 5.28 -8.93
C LEU A 144 2.22 5.55 -8.22
N LEU A 145 2.26 6.20 -7.04
CA LEU A 145 1.05 6.57 -6.31
C LEU A 145 0.25 7.65 -7.04
N GLU A 146 0.92 8.69 -7.55
CA GLU A 146 0.31 9.76 -8.34
C GLU A 146 -0.34 9.20 -9.60
N LYS A 147 0.41 8.42 -10.37
CA LYS A 147 -0.10 7.78 -11.60
C LYS A 147 -1.29 6.87 -11.34
N ALA A 148 -1.28 6.11 -10.25
CA ALA A 148 -2.41 5.27 -9.86
C ALA A 148 -3.64 6.09 -9.46
N GLN A 149 -3.45 7.20 -8.74
CA GLN A 149 -4.52 8.12 -8.37
C GLN A 149 -5.15 8.80 -9.60
N GLU A 150 -4.34 9.27 -10.56
CA GLU A 150 -4.85 9.84 -11.81
C GLU A 150 -5.72 8.84 -12.57
N ARG A 151 -5.25 7.59 -12.71
CA ARG A 151 -6.00 6.53 -13.38
C ARG A 151 -7.32 6.22 -12.69
N ARG A 152 -7.32 6.21 -11.36
CA ARG A 152 -8.54 6.05 -10.56
C ARG A 152 -9.53 7.20 -10.82
N GLN A 153 -9.06 8.45 -10.83
CA GLN A 153 -9.91 9.62 -11.10
C GLN A 153 -10.49 9.62 -12.52
N LEU A 154 -9.69 9.19 -13.51
CA LEU A 154 -10.16 9.03 -14.89
C LEU A 154 -11.26 7.96 -14.99
N ALA A 155 -11.08 6.81 -14.31
CA ALA A 155 -12.10 5.77 -14.26
C ALA A 155 -13.41 6.27 -13.62
N GLU A 156 -13.33 7.07 -12.55
CA GLU A 156 -14.49 7.70 -11.90
C GLU A 156 -15.26 8.62 -12.88
N THR A 157 -14.52 9.42 -13.65
CA THR A 157 -15.10 10.37 -14.60
C THR A 157 -15.78 9.67 -15.79
N CYS A 158 -15.18 8.59 -16.31
CA CYS A 158 -15.70 7.86 -17.45
C CYS A 158 -16.97 7.04 -17.14
N LEU A 159 -17.17 6.63 -15.89
CA LEU A 159 -18.22 5.68 -15.51
C LEU A 159 -19.33 6.30 -14.64
N ASN A 160 -19.36 7.63 -14.45
CA ASN A 160 -20.19 8.30 -13.43
C ASN A 160 -20.01 7.65 -12.04
N GLU A 161 -18.78 7.24 -11.77
CA GLU A 161 -18.38 6.45 -10.62
C GLU A 161 -17.92 7.36 -9.49
N ARG A 162 -18.10 6.89 -8.25
CA ARG A 162 -17.69 7.61 -7.05
C ARG A 162 -16.67 6.75 -6.31
N SER A 163 -15.48 7.30 -6.05
CA SER A 163 -14.40 6.71 -5.21
C SER A 163 -14.90 6.07 -3.92
N SER A 164 -16.02 6.54 -3.38
CA SER A 164 -16.64 5.99 -2.17
C SER A 164 -17.11 4.53 -2.30
N ARG A 165 -17.24 4.00 -3.52
CA ARG A 165 -17.74 2.65 -3.80
C ARG A 165 -16.63 1.68 -4.23
N SER A 166 -15.40 2.16 -4.40
CA SER A 166 -14.24 1.32 -4.69
C SER A 166 -13.31 1.24 -3.50
N HIS A 167 -12.73 0.05 -3.30
CA HIS A 167 -11.69 -0.19 -2.32
C HIS A 167 -10.33 -0.17 -2.99
N THR A 168 -9.31 0.28 -2.26
CA THR A 168 -7.96 0.39 -2.78
C THR A 168 -7.01 -0.36 -1.87
N ILE A 169 -6.14 -1.17 -2.48
CA ILE A 169 -5.12 -1.94 -1.78
C ILE A 169 -3.78 -1.56 -2.38
N ILE A 170 -2.89 -1.03 -1.54
CA ILE A 170 -1.49 -0.83 -1.88
C ILE A 170 -0.72 -1.94 -1.21
N ARG A 171 0.02 -2.72 -2.00
CA ARG A 171 0.78 -3.87 -1.51
C ARG A 171 2.26 -3.63 -1.71
N LEU A 172 3.00 -3.61 -0.61
CA LEU A 172 4.47 -3.62 -0.61
C LEU A 172 4.95 -5.05 -0.32
N THR A 173 5.67 -5.63 -1.27
CA THR A 173 6.25 -6.96 -1.15
C THR A 173 7.73 -6.83 -0.84
N ILE A 174 8.18 -7.39 0.27
CA ILE A 174 9.58 -7.42 0.69
C ILE A 174 10.10 -8.83 0.46
N GLU A 175 11.16 -8.96 -0.33
CA GLU A 175 11.90 -10.21 -0.48
C GLU A 175 13.32 -10.05 0.05
N SER A 176 13.74 -10.97 0.91
CA SER A 176 15.11 -11.04 1.41
C SER A 176 15.84 -12.28 0.91
N HIS A 177 17.12 -12.09 0.58
CA HIS A 177 18.05 -13.13 0.16
C HIS A 177 19.33 -13.05 1.00
N ASP A 178 19.84 -14.20 1.43
CA ASP A 178 21.16 -14.34 2.06
C ASP A 178 22.28 -14.20 1.01
#